data_AF-A0A2D9CJM0-F1
#
_entry.id   AF-A0A2D9CJM0-F1
#
_cell.length_a   1.000
_cell.length_b   1.000
_cell.length_c   1.000
_cell.angle_alpha   90.00
_cell.angle_beta   90.00
_cell.angle_gamma   90.00
#
_symmetry.space_group_name_H-M   'P 1'
#
loop_
_entity.id
_entity.type
_entity.pdbx_description
1 polymer ?
#
loop_
_entity_poly.entity_id
_entity_poly.type
_entity_poly.pdbx_seq_one_letter_code
_entity_poly.pdbx_strand_id
1 'polypeptide(L)'
;MSSPSLLGTTPGSESRFKIGDQVVHSGMPEWGKGTVVSAGATSHEGKACQRLSVRFSRAGLKTVMTGVAPIEAAGEVAEVLKPKDDGHHDPLPIASAGHKELLEIMTRVPDRARDPFASPAQRLRATLDLYKFTGEGGGLVDWAAAQSGLADPLSRFNRHELEDYYRMFEKNLRKHLSQVVRDANNVPASELVQIAKSAPPAAQRALQKLHRPR
;
A
#
# COMPACT_ATOMS: atom_id res chain seq x y z
N MET A 1 38.53 26.11 -36.33
CA MET A 1 38.32 27.15 -35.28
C MET A 1 37.00 27.82 -35.63
N SER A 2 35.93 27.78 -34.87
CA SER A 2 35.68 27.33 -33.51
C SER A 2 34.20 26.97 -33.40
N SER A 3 33.89 25.90 -32.66
CA SER A 3 32.52 25.56 -32.27
C SER A 3 31.93 26.64 -31.36
N PRO A 4 30.62 26.91 -31.43
CA PRO A 4 29.87 27.45 -30.31
C PRO A 4 29.11 26.35 -29.57
N SER A 5 29.29 26.41 -28.26
CA SER A 5 28.85 25.50 -27.20
C SER A 5 27.36 25.21 -27.14
N LEU A 6 27.07 23.95 -26.78
CA LEU A 6 25.79 23.47 -26.25
C LEU A 6 25.46 24.21 -24.94
N LEU A 7 24.31 24.90 -24.90
CA LEU A 7 23.65 25.28 -23.65
C LEU A 7 22.38 24.45 -23.54
N GLY A 8 22.40 23.50 -22.61
CA GLY A 8 21.28 22.66 -22.27
C GLY A 8 20.15 23.49 -21.69
N THR A 9 18.98 23.39 -22.31
CA THR A 9 17.72 23.88 -21.76
C THR A 9 17.26 22.88 -20.71
N THR A 10 17.43 23.21 -19.42
CA THR A 10 16.68 22.57 -18.34
C THR A 10 15.39 23.36 -18.15
N PRO A 11 14.20 22.80 -18.43
CA PRO A 11 12.94 23.45 -18.08
C PRO A 11 12.74 23.37 -16.56
N GLY A 12 12.93 24.50 -15.86
CA GLY A 12 12.52 24.66 -14.47
C GLY A 12 11.00 24.67 -14.38
N SER A 13 10.45 23.81 -13.53
CA SER A 13 9.02 23.66 -13.29
C SER A 13 8.38 24.97 -12.83
N GLU A 14 7.66 25.67 -13.71
CA GLU A 14 6.79 26.81 -13.40
C GLU A 14 5.47 26.38 -12.74
N SER A 15 5.52 25.43 -11.80
CA SER A 15 4.33 24.95 -11.10
C SER A 15 4.05 25.84 -9.90
N ARG A 16 3.05 26.72 -10.03
CA ARG A 16 2.58 27.60 -8.95
C ARG A 16 1.78 26.79 -7.93
N PHE A 17 2.29 26.65 -6.71
CA PHE A 17 1.67 25.90 -5.63
C PHE A 17 0.51 26.67 -4.98
N LYS A 18 -0.53 25.95 -4.57
CA LYS A 18 -1.72 26.43 -3.86
C LYS A 18 -1.82 25.83 -2.46
N ILE A 19 -2.65 26.43 -1.62
CA ILE A 19 -2.99 25.89 -0.30
C ILE A 19 -3.66 24.52 -0.50
N GLY A 20 -3.19 23.51 0.23
CA GLY A 20 -3.63 22.12 0.10
C GLY A 20 -2.71 21.24 -0.75
N ASP A 21 -1.82 21.83 -1.57
CA ASP A 21 -0.89 21.06 -2.39
C ASP A 21 0.09 20.26 -1.51
N GLN A 22 0.40 19.04 -1.96
CA GLN A 22 1.44 18.23 -1.34
C GLN A 22 2.79 18.48 -2.01
N VAL A 23 3.80 18.73 -1.20
CA VAL A 23 5.15 19.02 -1.64
C VAL A 23 6.17 18.20 -0.86
N VAL A 24 7.34 18.00 -1.46
CA VAL A 24 8.53 17.47 -0.79
C VAL A 24 9.69 18.45 -0.95
N HIS A 25 10.62 18.42 -0.01
CA HIS A 25 11.86 19.19 -0.08
C HIS A 25 13.00 18.25 -0.47
N SER A 26 13.51 18.33 -1.70
CA SER A 26 14.49 17.35 -2.22
C SER A 26 15.84 17.42 -1.51
N GLY A 27 16.23 18.61 -1.03
CA GLY A 27 17.45 18.78 -0.21
C GLY A 27 17.33 18.33 1.25
N MET A 28 16.13 18.03 1.74
CA MET A 28 15.87 17.63 3.15
C MET A 28 14.79 16.54 3.19
N PRO A 29 15.08 15.34 2.67
CA PRO A 29 14.12 14.25 2.58
C PRO A 29 13.64 13.79 3.97
N GLU A 30 14.42 14.05 5.01
CA GLU A 30 14.11 13.75 6.40
C GLU A 30 12.86 14.48 6.93
N TRP A 31 12.47 15.60 6.33
CA TRP A 31 11.25 16.33 6.69
C TRP A 31 9.97 15.61 6.26
N GLY A 32 10.08 14.72 5.27
CA GLY A 32 8.97 13.96 4.73
C GLY A 32 8.06 14.79 3.82
N LYS A 33 6.84 14.28 3.59
CA LYS A 33 5.82 14.97 2.80
C LYS A 33 5.24 16.14 3.60
N GLY A 34 4.97 17.25 2.92
CA GLY A 34 4.37 18.42 3.54
C GLY A 34 3.16 18.93 2.79
N THR A 35 2.18 19.46 3.52
CA THR A 35 0.99 20.11 2.95
C THR A 35 1.16 21.62 3.02
N VAL A 36 0.96 22.31 1.90
CA VAL A 36 0.99 23.78 1.84
C VAL A 36 -0.19 24.34 2.63
N VAL A 37 0.09 25.09 3.68
CA VAL A 37 -0.89 25.75 4.56
C VAL A 37 -1.12 27.19 4.13
N SER A 38 -0.13 27.83 3.50
CA SER A 38 -0.24 29.17 2.93
C SER A 38 0.69 29.33 1.74
N ALA A 39 0.26 30.06 0.71
CA ALA A 39 1.06 30.36 -0.47
C ALA A 39 0.91 31.86 -0.83
N GLY A 40 1.99 32.62 -0.69
CA GLY A 40 2.05 34.04 -1.07
C GLY A 40 3.00 34.24 -2.26
N ALA A 41 2.63 35.09 -3.22
CA ALA A 41 3.55 35.50 -4.27
C ALA A 41 4.64 36.43 -3.69
N THR A 42 5.89 36.25 -4.09
CA THR A 42 7.02 37.07 -3.66
C THR A 42 8.05 37.14 -4.78
N SER A 43 8.55 38.33 -5.12
CA SER A 43 9.66 38.45 -6.08
C SER A 43 10.99 38.39 -5.34
N HIS A 44 11.92 37.57 -5.84
CA HIS A 44 13.29 37.50 -5.35
C HIS A 44 14.23 37.57 -6.57
N GLU A 45 15.18 38.51 -6.55
CA GLU A 45 16.13 38.74 -7.66
C GLU A 45 15.49 38.86 -9.06
N GLY A 46 14.36 39.57 -9.15
CA GLY A 46 13.65 39.81 -10.42
C GLY A 46 12.87 38.61 -10.96
N LYS A 47 12.88 37.46 -10.27
CA LYS A 47 12.10 36.27 -10.63
C LYS A 47 10.84 36.18 -9.77
N ALA A 48 9.74 35.70 -10.36
CA ALA A 48 8.50 35.44 -9.63
C ALA A 48 8.64 34.15 -8.82
N CYS A 49 8.58 34.23 -7.49
CA CYS A 49 8.64 33.09 -6.59
C CYS A 49 7.42 33.06 -5.67
N GLN A 50 7.29 32.00 -4.88
CA GLN A 50 6.28 31.89 -3.85
C GLN A 50 6.93 31.65 -2.50
N ARG A 51 6.44 32.34 -1.48
CA ARG A 51 6.66 32.00 -0.09
C ARG A 51 5.55 31.05 0.34
N LEU A 52 5.93 29.81 0.64
CA LEU A 52 5.02 28.76 1.10
C LEU A 52 5.24 28.51 2.59
N SER A 53 4.16 28.37 3.34
CA SER A 53 4.22 27.76 4.68
C SER A 53 3.72 26.33 4.55
N VAL A 54 4.58 25.36 4.79
CA VAL A 54 4.33 23.94 4.56
C VAL A 54 4.39 23.19 5.87
N ARG A 55 3.37 22.39 6.19
CA ARG A 55 3.38 21.49 7.34
C ARG A 55 3.92 20.13 6.91
N PHE A 56 5.19 19.89 7.20
CA PHE A 56 5.89 18.64 6.96
C PHE A 56 5.56 17.61 8.06
N SER A 57 5.36 16.35 7.67
CA SER A 57 4.94 15.28 8.59
C SER A 57 5.97 14.96 9.67
N ARG A 58 7.27 15.16 9.41
CA ARG A 58 8.36 14.85 10.35
C ARG A 58 9.06 16.08 10.92
N ALA A 59 8.91 17.25 10.30
CA ALA A 59 9.59 18.49 10.69
C ALA A 59 8.66 19.63 11.13
N GLY A 60 7.34 19.39 11.12
CA GLY A 60 6.35 20.40 11.50
C GLY A 60 6.20 21.52 10.46
N LEU A 61 5.75 22.69 10.90
CA LEU A 61 5.51 23.84 10.01
C LEU A 61 6.85 24.51 9.64
N LYS A 62 7.16 24.58 8.35
CA LYS A 62 8.35 25.25 7.80
C LYS A 62 7.93 26.25 6.72
N THR A 63 8.52 27.44 6.76
CA THR A 63 8.35 28.44 5.70
C THR A 63 9.49 28.31 4.71
N VAL A 64 9.14 28.18 3.43
CA VAL A 64 10.05 27.84 2.33
C VAL A 64 9.74 28.74 1.13
N MET A 65 10.77 29.06 0.34
CA MET A 65 10.63 29.94 -0.82
C MET A 65 10.99 29.18 -2.08
N THR A 66 10.10 29.16 -3.08
CA THR A 66 10.29 28.34 -4.30
C THR A 66 11.48 28.78 -5.17
N GLY A 67 12.02 29.99 -4.95
CA GLY A 67 13.22 30.47 -5.64
C GLY A 67 14.56 30.07 -4.98
N VAL A 68 14.52 29.56 -3.75
CA VAL A 68 15.72 29.26 -2.94
C VAL A 68 15.75 27.79 -2.49
N ALA A 69 14.59 27.21 -2.21
CA ALA A 69 14.44 25.83 -1.76
C ALA A 69 14.02 24.93 -2.93
N PRO A 70 14.68 23.77 -3.14
CA PRO A 70 14.32 22.83 -4.18
C PRO A 70 13.07 22.04 -3.72
N ILE A 71 11.91 22.59 -4.05
CA ILE A 71 10.60 22.05 -3.68
C ILE A 71 9.90 21.52 -4.91
N GLU A 72 9.48 20.26 -4.80
CA GLU A 72 8.87 19.52 -5.89
C GLU A 72 7.44 19.13 -5.50
N ALA A 73 6.54 19.14 -6.49
CA ALA A 73 5.18 18.66 -6.31
C ALA A 73 5.24 17.15 -6.01
N ALA A 74 4.61 16.74 -4.91
CA ALA A 74 4.61 15.34 -4.49
C ALA A 74 3.90 14.42 -5.50
N GLY A 75 3.20 14.97 -6.49
CA GLY A 75 2.59 14.23 -7.60
C GLY A 75 3.62 13.62 -8.57
N GLU A 76 4.76 14.28 -8.79
CA GLU A 76 5.74 13.86 -9.82
C GLU A 76 6.87 12.98 -9.27
N VAL A 77 7.13 13.04 -7.96
CA VAL A 77 8.13 12.20 -7.27
C VAL A 77 7.52 10.96 -6.59
N ALA A 78 6.19 10.82 -6.59
CA ALA A 78 5.50 9.69 -5.97
C ALA A 78 5.44 8.44 -6.86
N GLU A 79 5.90 8.49 -8.11
CA GLU A 79 5.90 7.31 -8.99
C GLU A 79 7.16 6.44 -8.85
N VAL A 80 8.27 6.96 -8.33
CA VAL A 80 9.55 6.23 -8.34
C VAL A 80 9.81 5.45 -7.03
N LEU A 81 9.08 5.71 -5.95
CA LEU A 81 9.30 5.08 -4.63
C LEU A 81 8.04 4.52 -3.96
N LYS A 82 6.93 4.39 -4.68
CA LYS A 82 5.84 3.52 -4.19
C LYS A 82 6.29 2.06 -4.37
N PRO A 83 6.25 1.20 -3.33
CA PRO A 83 6.05 -0.21 -3.63
C PRO A 83 4.79 -0.27 -4.49
N LYS A 84 4.90 -0.89 -5.67
CA LYS A 84 3.79 -1.09 -6.60
C LYS A 84 2.59 -1.67 -5.85
N ASP A 85 1.66 -0.80 -5.48
CA ASP A 85 0.28 -1.15 -5.17
C ASP A 85 -0.42 -1.32 -6.52
N ASP A 86 0.04 -2.31 -7.30
CA ASP A 86 -0.62 -2.74 -8.53
C ASP A 86 -1.71 -3.72 -8.14
N GLY A 87 -2.92 -3.19 -7.96
CA GLY A 87 -4.09 -4.01 -7.62
C GLY A 87 -5.31 -3.16 -7.31
N HIS A 88 -5.55 -2.11 -8.09
CA HIS A 88 -6.75 -1.30 -7.99
C HIS A 88 -7.97 -2.17 -8.38
N HIS A 89 -8.63 -2.70 -7.36
CA HIS A 89 -10.09 -2.79 -7.38
C HIS A 89 -10.54 -1.76 -6.35
N ASP A 90 -11.30 -0.75 -6.74
CA ASP A 90 -12.19 -0.07 -5.80
C ASP A 90 -13.32 -1.07 -5.52
N PRO A 91 -13.35 -1.81 -4.39
CA PRO A 91 -14.63 -2.30 -3.92
C PRO A 91 -15.44 -1.07 -3.51
N LEU A 92 -16.71 -1.04 -3.90
CA LEU A 92 -17.67 -0.06 -3.37
C LEU A 92 -17.45 0.10 -1.86
N PRO A 93 -17.46 1.33 -1.33
CA PRO A 93 -17.16 1.54 0.07
C PRO A 93 -18.09 0.65 0.89
N ILE A 94 -17.50 -0.25 1.68
CA ILE A 94 -18.21 -1.21 2.54
C ILE A 94 -19.22 -0.52 3.46
N ALA A 95 -19.05 0.78 3.68
CA ALA A 95 -20.03 1.66 4.29
C ALA A 95 -21.43 1.61 3.63
N SER A 96 -21.53 1.38 2.32
CA SER A 96 -22.77 1.38 1.54
C SER A 96 -23.18 0.00 1.01
N ALA A 97 -22.38 -1.04 1.23
CA ALA A 97 -22.64 -2.38 0.73
C ALA A 97 -23.80 -3.07 1.48
N GLY A 98 -24.62 -3.81 0.72
CA GLY A 98 -25.69 -4.65 1.28
C GLY A 98 -25.14 -5.90 1.96
N HIS A 99 -25.96 -6.58 2.78
CA HIS A 99 -25.51 -7.73 3.58
C HIS A 99 -24.85 -8.85 2.77
N LYS A 100 -25.38 -9.18 1.59
CA LYS A 100 -24.81 -10.23 0.72
C LYS A 100 -23.44 -9.85 0.18
N GLU A 101 -23.27 -8.58 -0.21
CA GLU A 101 -22.02 -8.06 -0.74
C GLU A 101 -20.95 -7.97 0.36
N LEU A 102 -21.35 -7.55 1.57
CA LEU A 102 -20.49 -7.59 2.75
C LEU A 102 -19.99 -9.00 3.04
N LEU A 103 -20.87 -9.99 3.01
CA LEU A 103 -20.48 -11.38 3.22
C LEU A 103 -19.48 -11.85 2.14
N GLU A 104 -19.69 -11.48 0.88
CA GLU A 104 -18.76 -11.80 -0.19
C GLU A 104 -17.39 -11.14 0.05
N ILE A 105 -17.37 -9.84 0.32
CA ILE A 105 -16.13 -9.09 0.56
C ILE A 105 -15.39 -9.64 1.78
N MET A 106 -16.08 -9.85 2.90
CA MET A 106 -15.46 -10.26 4.16
C MET A 106 -14.97 -11.71 4.12
N THR A 107 -15.54 -12.58 3.28
CA THR A 107 -15.17 -14.01 3.27
C THR A 107 -14.27 -14.41 2.09
N ARG A 108 -14.09 -13.53 1.10
CA ARG A 108 -13.27 -13.78 -0.08
C ARG A 108 -11.78 -13.72 0.26
N VAL A 109 -11.00 -14.62 -0.36
CA VAL A 109 -9.54 -14.54 -0.33
C VAL A 109 -9.08 -13.32 -1.16
N PRO A 110 -8.21 -12.43 -0.62
CA PRO A 110 -7.74 -11.22 -1.30
C PRO A 110 -7.14 -11.45 -2.68
N ASP A 111 -7.29 -10.46 -3.56
CA ASP A 111 -6.89 -10.56 -4.98
C ASP A 111 -5.40 -10.81 -5.19
N ARG A 112 -4.54 -10.24 -4.33
CA ARG A 112 -3.09 -10.53 -4.33
C ARG A 112 -2.74 -12.02 -4.24
N ALA A 113 -3.60 -12.83 -3.62
CA ALA A 113 -3.41 -14.28 -3.51
C ALA A 113 -4.08 -15.07 -4.65
N ARG A 114 -4.94 -14.41 -5.44
CA ARG A 114 -5.72 -14.99 -6.54
C ARG A 114 -5.30 -14.47 -7.92
N ASP A 115 -4.34 -13.57 -7.99
CA ASP A 115 -3.91 -12.91 -9.22
C ASP A 115 -3.43 -13.94 -10.26
N PRO A 116 -4.13 -14.08 -11.41
CA PRO A 116 -3.75 -15.02 -12.45
C PRO A 116 -2.41 -14.67 -13.12
N PHE A 117 -1.97 -13.42 -13.03
CA PHE A 117 -0.71 -12.95 -13.63
C PHE A 117 0.48 -13.07 -12.69
N ALA A 118 0.25 -13.19 -11.38
CA ALA A 118 1.29 -13.49 -10.42
C ALA A 118 1.85 -14.91 -10.64
N SER A 119 3.15 -15.09 -10.38
CA SER A 119 3.75 -16.42 -10.45
C SER A 119 3.16 -17.36 -9.38
N PRO A 120 3.20 -18.68 -9.57
CA PRO A 120 2.72 -19.63 -8.56
C PRO A 120 3.39 -19.42 -7.19
N ALA A 121 4.68 -19.08 -7.20
CA ALA A 121 5.44 -18.79 -5.99
C ALA A 121 5.00 -17.48 -5.30
N GLN A 122 4.63 -16.44 -6.07
CA GLN A 122 4.08 -15.19 -5.53
C GLN A 122 2.70 -15.42 -4.92
N ARG A 123 1.80 -16.12 -5.61
CA ARG A 123 0.48 -16.48 -5.08
C ARG A 123 0.58 -17.31 -3.80
N LEU A 124 1.52 -18.25 -3.73
CA LEU A 124 1.74 -19.06 -2.53
C LEU A 124 2.20 -18.18 -1.35
N ARG A 125 3.19 -17.31 -1.56
CA ARG A 125 3.65 -16.36 -0.53
C ARG A 125 2.50 -15.47 -0.04
N ALA A 126 1.75 -14.87 -0.96
CA ALA A 126 0.61 -14.02 -0.63
C ALA A 126 -0.48 -14.75 0.14
N THR A 127 -0.72 -16.03 -0.18
CA THR A 127 -1.67 -16.89 0.54
C THR A 127 -1.18 -17.20 1.95
N LEU A 128 0.10 -17.53 2.12
CA LEU A 128 0.68 -17.84 3.43
C LEU A 128 0.75 -16.63 4.36
N ASP A 129 0.95 -15.42 3.81
CA ASP A 129 0.92 -14.16 4.57
C ASP A 129 -0.43 -13.93 5.27
N LEU A 130 -1.54 -14.45 4.73
CA LEU A 130 -2.87 -14.30 5.33
C LEU A 130 -3.03 -15.07 6.65
N TYR A 131 -2.16 -16.04 6.93
CA TYR A 131 -2.13 -16.76 8.21
C TYR A 131 -1.52 -15.95 9.36
N LYS A 132 -1.09 -14.70 9.12
CA LYS A 132 -0.68 -13.79 10.21
C LYS A 132 -1.86 -13.30 11.06
N PHE A 133 -3.07 -13.35 10.51
CA PHE A 133 -4.29 -12.96 11.20
C PHE A 133 -4.81 -14.07 12.12
N THR A 134 -5.55 -13.68 13.15
CA THR A 134 -6.16 -14.59 14.12
C THR A 134 -7.64 -14.26 14.28
N GLY A 135 -8.49 -15.25 14.53
CA GLY A 135 -9.93 -15.04 14.77
C GLY A 135 -10.29 -14.47 16.14
N GLU A 136 -9.28 -14.04 16.92
CA GLU A 136 -9.43 -13.63 18.31
C GLU A 136 -8.73 -12.29 18.56
N GLY A 137 -9.17 -11.59 19.60
CA GLY A 137 -8.49 -10.39 20.12
C GLY A 137 -8.30 -9.29 19.07
N GLY A 138 -7.09 -8.72 19.03
CA GLY A 138 -6.69 -7.67 18.09
C GLY A 138 -6.50 -8.16 16.66
N GLY A 139 -6.03 -9.40 16.46
CA GLY A 139 -5.81 -9.94 15.11
C GLY A 139 -7.10 -10.07 14.29
N LEU A 140 -8.25 -10.22 14.95
CA LEU A 140 -9.57 -10.21 14.28
C LEU A 140 -9.90 -8.81 13.73
N VAL A 141 -9.57 -7.77 14.50
CA VAL A 141 -9.80 -6.36 14.12
C VAL A 141 -8.83 -5.95 13.02
N ASP A 142 -7.55 -6.33 13.13
CA ASP A 142 -6.55 -6.10 12.08
C ASP A 142 -6.93 -6.79 10.77
N TRP A 143 -7.43 -8.03 10.84
CA TRP A 143 -7.96 -8.72 9.67
C TRP A 143 -9.15 -7.99 9.08
N ALA A 144 -10.13 -7.62 9.90
CA ALA A 144 -11.32 -6.94 9.42
C ALA A 144 -10.97 -5.60 8.76
N ALA A 145 -10.04 -4.83 9.34
CA ALA A 145 -9.53 -3.60 8.75
C ALA A 145 -8.82 -3.87 7.40
N ALA A 146 -7.97 -4.90 7.33
CA ALA A 146 -7.28 -5.27 6.09
C ALA A 146 -8.23 -5.79 5.00
N GLN A 147 -9.29 -6.50 5.39
CA GLN A 147 -10.28 -7.07 4.46
C GLN A 147 -11.27 -6.01 3.98
N SER A 148 -11.62 -5.05 4.85
CA SER A 148 -12.64 -4.05 4.58
C SER A 148 -12.11 -2.69 4.11
N GLY A 149 -10.82 -2.41 4.32
CA GLY A 149 -10.25 -1.08 4.13
C GLY A 149 -10.75 -0.03 5.15
N LEU A 150 -11.55 -0.43 6.15
CA LEU A 150 -12.00 0.46 7.22
C LEU A 150 -10.88 0.68 8.24
N ALA A 151 -10.69 1.94 8.64
CA ALA A 151 -9.77 2.27 9.72
C ALA A 151 -10.24 1.72 11.08
N ASP A 152 -11.56 1.72 11.32
CA ASP A 152 -12.19 1.08 12.47
C ASP A 152 -13.35 0.17 12.01
N PRO A 153 -13.15 -1.15 11.93
CA PRO A 153 -14.20 -2.07 11.50
C PRO A 153 -15.31 -2.24 12.55
N LEU A 154 -15.07 -1.92 13.83
CA LEU A 154 -16.08 -2.04 14.89
C LEU A 154 -17.17 -0.96 14.80
N SER A 155 -16.91 0.14 14.08
CA SER A 155 -17.93 1.12 13.72
C SER A 155 -19.01 0.54 12.79
N ARG A 156 -18.72 -0.55 12.06
CA ARG A 156 -19.64 -1.15 11.09
C ARG A 156 -20.14 -2.55 11.48
N PHE A 157 -19.30 -3.34 12.14
CA PHE A 157 -19.57 -4.73 12.50
C PHE A 157 -19.44 -4.92 14.00
N ASN A 158 -20.27 -5.79 14.57
CA ASN A 158 -20.02 -6.25 15.94
C ASN A 158 -18.97 -7.39 15.96
N ARG A 159 -18.41 -7.67 17.15
CA ARG A 159 -17.36 -8.69 17.31
C ARG A 159 -17.81 -10.09 16.85
N HIS A 160 -19.04 -10.50 17.14
CA HIS A 160 -19.55 -11.81 16.76
C HIS A 160 -19.70 -11.97 15.24
N GLU A 161 -20.18 -10.93 14.55
CA GLU A 161 -20.23 -10.93 13.09
C GLU A 161 -18.83 -11.10 12.49
N LEU A 162 -17.83 -10.40 13.03
CA LEU A 162 -16.45 -10.54 12.57
C LEU A 162 -15.92 -11.96 12.81
N GLU A 163 -16.21 -12.57 13.97
CA GLU A 163 -15.83 -13.95 14.27
C GLU A 163 -16.44 -14.94 13.26
N ASP A 164 -17.73 -14.76 12.93
CA ASP A 164 -18.41 -15.62 11.95
C ASP A 164 -17.86 -15.43 10.53
N TYR A 165 -17.66 -14.19 10.09
CA TYR A 165 -17.02 -13.92 8.80
C TYR A 165 -15.60 -14.48 8.75
N TYR A 166 -14.83 -14.34 9.83
CA TYR A 166 -13.47 -14.88 9.90
C TYR A 166 -13.46 -16.41 9.79
N ARG A 167 -14.39 -17.10 10.47
CA ARG A 167 -14.53 -18.57 10.35
C ARG A 167 -14.84 -19.01 8.93
N MET A 168 -15.66 -18.24 8.21
CA MET A 168 -15.96 -18.50 6.80
C MET A 168 -14.75 -18.21 5.90
N PHE A 169 -14.07 -17.09 6.13
CA PHE A 169 -12.83 -16.72 5.47
C PHE A 169 -11.74 -17.79 5.65
N GLU A 170 -11.55 -18.31 6.87
CA GLU A 170 -10.54 -19.34 7.16
C GLU A 170 -10.81 -20.63 6.37
N LYS A 171 -12.08 -21.04 6.24
CA LYS A 171 -12.48 -22.18 5.41
C LYS A 171 -12.13 -21.93 3.94
N ASN A 172 -12.42 -20.73 3.43
CA ASN A 172 -12.10 -20.34 2.06
C ASN A 172 -10.59 -20.26 1.83
N LEU A 173 -9.82 -19.71 2.77
CA LEU A 173 -8.37 -19.64 2.75
C LEU A 173 -7.74 -21.03 2.72
N ARG A 174 -8.23 -21.96 3.54
CA ARG A 174 -7.74 -23.34 3.54
C ARG A 174 -8.00 -24.06 2.22
N LYS A 175 -9.19 -23.87 1.64
CA LYS A 175 -9.53 -24.41 0.32
C LYS A 175 -8.59 -23.83 -0.74
N HIS A 176 -8.39 -22.51 -0.73
CA HIS A 176 -7.49 -21.81 -1.64
C HIS A 176 -6.04 -22.28 -1.51
N LEU A 177 -5.53 -22.43 -0.28
CA LEU A 177 -4.18 -22.93 -0.03
C LEU A 177 -3.95 -24.30 -0.68
N SER A 178 -4.92 -25.22 -0.60
CA SER A 178 -4.80 -26.53 -1.25
C SER A 178 -4.67 -26.46 -2.77
N GLN A 179 -5.29 -25.45 -3.41
CA GLN A 179 -5.22 -25.22 -4.84
C GLN A 179 -3.87 -24.60 -5.22
N VAL A 180 -3.46 -23.53 -4.52
CA VAL A 180 -2.21 -22.83 -4.80
C VAL A 180 -0.99 -23.71 -4.55
N VAL A 181 -1.02 -24.60 -3.56
CA VAL A 181 0.06 -25.58 -3.34
C VAL A 181 0.19 -26.53 -4.53
N ARG A 182 -0.93 -26.97 -5.14
CA ARG A 182 -0.90 -27.81 -6.34
C ARG A 182 -0.35 -27.05 -7.55
N ASP A 183 -0.76 -25.80 -7.72
CA ASP A 183 -0.25 -24.94 -8.80
C ASP A 183 1.25 -24.68 -8.65
N ALA A 184 1.74 -24.63 -7.41
CA ALA A 184 3.14 -24.43 -7.07
C ALA A 184 4.02 -25.68 -7.26
N ASN A 185 3.47 -26.82 -7.71
CA ASN A 185 4.25 -28.05 -7.96
C ASN A 185 5.37 -27.86 -8.99
N ASN A 186 5.25 -26.90 -9.91
CA ASN A 186 6.27 -26.59 -10.91
C ASN A 186 7.34 -25.60 -10.40
N VAL A 187 7.21 -25.10 -9.16
CA VAL A 187 8.19 -24.21 -8.54
C VAL A 187 9.37 -25.05 -8.02
N PRO A 188 10.62 -24.58 -8.17
CA PRO A 188 11.78 -25.29 -7.64
C PRO A 188 11.65 -25.63 -6.15
N ALA A 189 11.98 -26.87 -5.77
CA ALA A 189 11.85 -27.35 -4.40
C ALA A 189 12.62 -26.48 -3.39
N SER A 190 13.80 -25.96 -3.77
CA SER A 190 14.58 -25.03 -2.95
C SER A 190 13.81 -23.75 -2.63
N GLU A 191 13.11 -23.19 -3.61
CA GLU A 191 12.28 -22.00 -3.43
C GLU A 191 11.06 -22.29 -2.55
N LEU A 192 10.38 -23.42 -2.76
CA LEU A 192 9.25 -23.84 -1.92
C LEU A 192 9.65 -24.00 -0.44
N VAL A 193 10.84 -24.56 -0.18
CA VAL A 193 11.39 -24.69 1.17
C VAL A 193 11.65 -23.31 1.79
N GLN A 194 12.19 -22.34 1.04
CA GLN A 194 12.38 -20.98 1.54
C GLN A 194 11.05 -20.30 1.85
N ILE A 195 10.07 -20.41 0.95
CA ILE A 195 8.72 -19.87 1.15
C ILE A 195 8.09 -20.44 2.42
N ALA A 196 8.17 -21.76 2.62
CA ALA A 196 7.62 -22.41 3.81
C ALA A 196 8.33 -21.94 5.10
N LYS A 197 9.66 -21.80 5.08
CA LYS A 197 10.44 -21.34 6.23
C LYS A 197 10.16 -19.88 6.61
N SER A 198 9.96 -19.01 5.62
CA SER A 198 9.65 -17.60 5.85
C SER A 198 8.17 -17.34 6.21
N ALA A 199 7.31 -18.35 6.09
CA ALA A 199 5.89 -18.20 6.39
C ALA A 199 5.61 -18.10 7.90
N PRO A 200 4.51 -17.44 8.30
CA PRO A 200 4.07 -17.41 9.70
C PRO A 200 3.90 -18.82 10.30
N PRO A 201 4.10 -19.02 11.62
CA PRO A 201 3.98 -20.34 12.24
C PRO A 201 2.64 -21.06 11.98
N ALA A 202 1.54 -20.31 11.92
CA ALA A 202 0.22 -20.87 11.59
C ALA A 202 0.16 -21.40 10.14
N ALA A 203 0.77 -20.70 9.19
CA ALA A 203 0.89 -21.14 7.80
C ALA A 203 1.76 -22.40 7.68
N GLN A 204 2.89 -22.47 8.39
CA GLN A 204 3.74 -23.66 8.42
C GLN A 204 2.97 -24.89 8.90
N ARG A 205 2.18 -24.76 9.98
CA ARG A 205 1.31 -25.83 10.49
C ARG A 205 0.24 -26.22 9.47
N ALA A 206 -0.32 -25.26 8.72
CA ALA A 206 -1.31 -25.54 7.68
C ALA A 206 -0.68 -26.34 6.52
N LEU A 207 0.53 -25.99 6.09
CA LEU A 207 1.28 -26.74 5.07
C LEU A 207 1.59 -28.17 5.54
N GLN A 208 2.06 -28.34 6.78
CA GLN A 208 2.31 -29.68 7.34
C GLN A 208 1.06 -30.56 7.36
N LYS A 209 -0.10 -29.99 7.69
CA LYS A 209 -1.39 -30.70 7.66
C LYS A 209 -1.82 -31.14 6.25
N LEU A 210 -1.41 -30.40 5.21
CA LEU A 210 -1.68 -30.79 3.82
C LEU A 210 -0.78 -31.92 3.33
N HIS A 211 0.46 -31.99 3.83
CA HIS A 211 1.44 -33.02 3.45
C HIS A 211 1.24 -34.35 4.16
N ARG A 212 0.48 -34.39 5.27
CA ARG A 212 0.24 -35.64 5.99
C ARG A 212 -0.62 -36.57 5.11
N PRO A 213 -0.12 -37.75 4.69
CA PRO A 213 -0.94 -38.71 3.97
C PRO A 213 -2.12 -39.10 4.88
N ARG A 214 -3.31 -39.16 4.29
CA ARG A 214 -4.50 -39.66 4.96
C ARG A 214 -4.43 -41.17 5.14
#